data_AF-X0X2P9-F1
#
_entry.id   AF-X0X2P9-F1
#
_cell.length_a   1.000
_cell.length_b   1.000
_cell.length_c   1.000
_cell.angle_alpha   90.00
_cell.angle_beta   90.00
_cell.angle_gamma   90.00
#
_symmetry.space_group_name_H-M   'P 1'
#
loop_
_entity.id
_entity.type
_entity.pdbx_description
1 polymer ?
#
loop_
_entity_poly.entity_id
_entity_poly.type
_entity_poly.pdbx_seq_one_letter_code
_entity_poly.pdbx_strand_id
1 'polypeptide(L)'
;MRTEDRTSAGHAGRVLAGVIAGVGVCLLSGSASAAETAAETAAGQGGAGLSPLWYLAPVGAVLALAFALFFYRSMMRTSEGDPEMAEIAASVRAGAMAYLRQQYKMVAVFFAVAFVILMVMAFGLRAQSRLVPFAFLTGGFFSGLCGYIGMRTATNA
;
A
#
# COMPACT_ATOMS: atom_id res chain seq x y z
N MET A 1 -28.49 35.15 0.65
CA MET A 1 -27.33 35.83 1.25
C MET A 1 -26.40 34.78 1.88
N ARG A 2 -25.59 34.09 1.07
CA ARG A 2 -24.36 33.35 1.47
C ARG A 2 -23.63 32.86 0.22
N THR A 3 -23.07 33.81 -0.53
CA THR A 3 -22.29 33.55 -1.76
C THR A 3 -20.86 34.04 -1.54
N GLU A 4 -20.19 33.56 -0.50
CA GLU A 4 -18.82 34.01 -0.18
C GLU A 4 -17.82 32.88 0.08
N ASP A 5 -18.18 31.60 -0.12
CA ASP A 5 -17.26 30.47 0.13
C ASP A 5 -16.85 29.68 -1.12
N ARG A 6 -17.05 30.24 -2.32
CA ARG A 6 -16.63 29.59 -3.58
C ARG A 6 -15.18 29.88 -3.99
N THR A 7 -14.52 30.82 -3.33
CA THR A 7 -13.14 31.23 -3.67
C THR A 7 -12.08 30.40 -2.95
N SER A 8 -12.35 29.89 -1.74
CA SER A 8 -11.45 29.00 -1.00
C SER A 8 -11.37 27.60 -1.62
N ALA A 9 -12.52 27.04 -2.04
CA ALA A 9 -12.60 25.76 -2.75
C ALA A 9 -11.86 25.75 -4.10
N GLY A 10 -11.76 26.92 -4.76
CA GLY A 10 -11.04 27.08 -6.03
C GLY A 10 -9.52 26.96 -5.88
N HIS A 11 -8.94 27.43 -4.79
CA HIS A 11 -7.50 27.29 -4.54
C HIS A 11 -7.13 25.86 -4.13
N ALA A 12 -7.91 25.24 -3.23
CA ALA A 12 -7.70 23.84 -2.84
C ALA A 12 -7.85 22.88 -4.02
N GLY A 13 -8.86 23.09 -4.88
CA GLY A 13 -9.05 22.31 -6.10
C GLY A 13 -7.93 22.48 -7.13
N ARG A 14 -7.36 23.69 -7.25
CA ARG A 14 -6.24 23.96 -8.17
C ARG A 14 -4.90 23.44 -7.65
N VAL A 15 -4.67 23.47 -6.33
CA VAL A 15 -3.49 22.87 -5.70
C VAL A 15 -3.56 21.35 -5.78
N LEU A 16 -4.73 20.75 -5.51
CA LEU A 16 -4.94 19.30 -5.63
C LEU A 16 -4.82 18.84 -7.09
N ALA A 17 -5.42 19.57 -8.04
CA ALA A 17 -5.26 19.30 -9.48
C ALA A 17 -3.80 19.49 -9.95
N GLY A 18 -3.07 20.48 -9.41
CA GLY A 18 -1.66 20.71 -9.70
C GLY A 18 -0.73 19.63 -9.14
N VAL A 19 -1.02 19.10 -7.95
CA VAL A 19 -0.28 17.98 -7.37
C VAL A 19 -0.57 16.68 -8.13
N ILE A 20 -1.84 16.41 -8.48
CA ILE A 20 -2.23 15.24 -9.27
C ILE A 20 -1.65 15.31 -10.69
N ALA A 21 -1.66 16.49 -11.33
CA ALA A 21 -1.06 16.68 -12.65
C ALA A 21 0.48 16.61 -12.59
N GLY A 22 1.12 17.19 -11.58
CA GLY A 22 2.58 17.15 -11.41
C GLY A 22 3.11 15.74 -11.12
N VAL A 23 2.40 14.98 -10.27
CA VAL A 23 2.71 13.57 -9.97
C VAL A 23 2.37 12.67 -11.16
N GLY A 24 1.24 12.91 -11.84
CA GLY A 24 0.85 12.15 -13.04
C GLY A 24 1.81 12.32 -14.21
N VAL A 25 2.31 13.53 -14.46
CA VAL A 25 3.27 13.81 -15.53
C VAL A 25 4.67 13.24 -15.22
N CYS A 26 5.11 13.24 -13.96
CA CYS A 26 6.37 12.60 -13.57
C CYS A 26 6.31 11.05 -13.55
N LEU A 27 5.12 10.46 -13.41
CA LEU A 27 4.92 9.01 -13.46
C LEU A 27 4.86 8.47 -14.90
N LEU A 28 4.32 9.25 -15.84
CA LEU A 28 4.09 8.80 -17.23
C LEU A 28 5.36 8.72 -18.10
N SER A 29 6.52 9.19 -17.63
CA SER A 29 7.71 9.32 -18.50
C SER A 29 9.04 8.75 -17.98
N GLY A 30 9.12 8.13 -16.80
CA GLY A 30 10.39 7.47 -16.45
C GLY A 30 10.61 6.82 -15.09
N SER A 31 9.63 6.79 -14.19
CA SER A 31 9.86 6.31 -12.81
C SER A 31 9.22 4.95 -12.48
N ALA A 32 8.16 4.54 -13.19
CA ALA A 32 7.58 3.21 -13.01
C ALA A 32 8.54 2.11 -13.51
N SER A 33 9.08 2.28 -14.73
CA SER A 33 10.03 1.34 -15.32
C SER A 33 11.37 1.29 -14.57
N ALA A 34 11.85 2.41 -14.00
CA ALA A 34 13.09 2.42 -13.22
C ALA A 34 12.97 1.64 -11.90
N ALA A 35 11.82 1.72 -11.23
CA ALA A 35 11.58 0.98 -10.00
C ALA A 35 11.43 -0.53 -10.25
N GLU A 36 10.72 -0.91 -11.33
CA GLU A 36 10.53 -2.31 -11.74
C GLU A 36 11.85 -2.95 -12.21
N THR A 37 12.64 -2.22 -13.02
CA THR A 37 13.95 -2.68 -13.53
C THR A 37 15.00 -2.79 -12.41
N ALA A 38 14.96 -1.90 -11.40
CA ALA A 38 15.87 -1.95 -10.25
C ALA A 38 15.59 -3.15 -9.33
N ALA A 39 14.32 -3.51 -9.15
CA ALA A 39 13.93 -4.70 -8.39
C ALA A 39 14.36 -6.00 -9.09
N GLU A 40 14.22 -6.06 -10.43
CA GLU A 40 14.60 -7.22 -11.24
C GLU A 40 16.14 -7.42 -11.28
N THR A 41 16.91 -6.34 -11.33
CA THR A 41 18.39 -6.39 -11.34
C THR A 41 18.98 -6.83 -10.00
N ALA A 42 18.33 -6.48 -8.87
CA ALA A 42 18.78 -6.86 -7.53
C ALA A 42 18.62 -8.35 -7.22
N ALA A 43 17.69 -9.04 -7.90
CA ALA A 43 17.49 -10.48 -7.73
C ALA A 43 18.60 -11.33 -8.41
N GLY A 44 19.36 -10.73 -9.34
CA GLY A 44 20.26 -11.46 -10.24
C GLY A 44 21.76 -11.39 -9.96
N GLN A 45 22.25 -10.57 -9.00
CA GLN A 45 23.70 -10.34 -8.86
C GLN A 45 24.27 -10.81 -7.52
N GLY A 46 24.70 -12.07 -7.51
CA GLY A 46 25.81 -12.49 -6.66
C GLY A 46 27.12 -11.94 -7.22
N GLY A 47 27.68 -10.91 -6.60
CA GLY A 47 28.96 -10.33 -7.02
C GLY A 47 29.43 -9.24 -6.07
N ALA A 48 30.68 -9.36 -5.61
CA ALA A 48 31.33 -8.56 -4.58
C ALA A 48 31.35 -7.03 -4.83
N GLY A 49 30.84 -6.27 -3.85
CA GLY A 49 30.93 -4.80 -3.75
C GLY A 49 29.58 -4.14 -3.46
N LEU A 50 29.35 -3.64 -2.24
CA LEU A 50 28.15 -2.86 -1.91
C LEU A 50 28.24 -1.49 -2.61
N SER A 51 27.69 -1.39 -3.82
CA SER A 51 27.54 -0.10 -4.49
C SER A 51 26.63 0.81 -3.65
N PRO A 52 26.90 2.13 -3.56
CA PRO A 52 26.05 3.08 -2.81
C PRO A 52 24.57 3.06 -3.23
N LEU A 53 24.30 2.57 -4.45
CA LEU A 53 22.96 2.39 -5.01
C LEU A 53 22.12 1.35 -4.25
N TRP A 54 22.74 0.35 -3.60
CA TRP A 54 22.00 -0.66 -2.83
C TRP A 54 21.25 -0.05 -1.64
N TYR A 55 21.83 0.98 -1.00
CA TYR A 55 21.20 1.69 0.12
C TYR A 55 19.97 2.51 -0.27
N LEU A 56 19.77 2.79 -1.57
CA LEU A 56 18.63 3.57 -2.03
C LEU A 56 17.30 2.85 -1.76
N ALA A 57 17.26 1.52 -1.90
CA ALA A 57 16.06 0.72 -1.68
C ALA A 57 15.54 0.78 -0.21
N PRO A 58 16.34 0.46 0.82
CA PRO A 58 15.87 0.55 2.21
C PRO A 58 15.60 2.00 2.63
N VAL A 59 16.41 2.96 2.19
CA VAL A 59 16.17 4.39 2.50
C VAL A 59 14.86 4.87 1.87
N GLY A 60 14.58 4.48 0.63
CA GLY A 60 13.32 4.77 -0.05
C GLY A 60 12.11 4.17 0.65
N ALA A 61 12.22 2.91 1.12
CA ALA A 61 11.15 2.26 1.88
C ALA A 61 10.84 3.00 3.20
N VAL A 62 11.86 3.45 3.93
CA VAL A 62 11.68 4.22 5.17
C VAL A 62 11.08 5.59 4.90
N LEU A 63 11.55 6.29 3.86
CA LEU A 63 10.99 7.59 3.47
C LEU A 63 9.53 7.48 3.04
N ALA A 64 9.16 6.45 2.27
CA ALA A 64 7.79 6.18 1.87
C ALA A 64 6.89 5.90 3.09
N LEU A 65 7.36 5.11 4.05
CA LEU A 65 6.62 4.85 5.30
C LEU A 65 6.45 6.12 6.14
N ALA A 66 7.49 6.94 6.25
CA ALA A 66 7.43 8.23 6.94
C ALA A 66 6.41 9.18 6.29
N PHE A 67 6.42 9.26 4.96
CA PHE A 67 5.45 10.06 4.19
C PHE A 67 4.02 9.54 4.37
N ALA A 68 3.81 8.23 4.32
CA ALA A 68 2.51 7.61 4.57
C ALA A 68 1.98 7.94 5.98
N LEU A 69 2.83 7.90 7.00
CA LEU A 69 2.46 8.28 8.37
C LEU A 69 2.12 9.78 8.51
N PHE A 70 2.86 10.64 7.81
CA PHE A 70 2.56 12.07 7.77
C PHE A 70 1.20 12.33 7.12
N PHE A 71 0.93 11.72 5.97
CA PHE A 71 -0.34 11.84 5.27
C PHE A 71 -1.51 11.30 6.11
N TYR A 72 -1.34 10.11 6.71
CA TYR A 72 -2.31 9.51 7.62
C TYR A 72 -2.68 10.47 8.76
N ARG A 73 -1.67 11.04 9.43
CA ARG A 73 -1.89 12.01 10.52
C ARG A 73 -2.58 13.29 10.04
N SER A 74 -2.23 13.78 8.85
CA SER A 74 -2.86 14.98 8.28
C SER A 74 -4.33 14.73 7.96
N MET A 75 -4.66 13.55 7.43
CA MET A 75 -6.02 13.15 7.07
C MET A 75 -6.92 12.99 8.31
N MET A 76 -6.45 12.31 9.35
CA MET A 76 -7.20 12.08 10.59
C MET A 76 -7.46 13.34 11.44
N ARG A 77 -6.84 14.49 11.09
CA ARG A 77 -7.12 15.77 11.75
C ARG A 77 -8.39 16.45 11.24
N THR A 78 -8.92 16.00 10.12
CA THR A 78 -10.18 16.52 9.56
C THR A 78 -11.35 16.04 10.42
N SER A 79 -12.25 16.95 10.79
CA SER A 79 -13.44 16.62 11.59
C SER A 79 -14.44 15.81 10.78
N GLU A 80 -15.09 14.83 11.42
CA GLU A 80 -16.16 14.00 10.83
C GLU A 80 -17.47 14.76 10.51
N GLY A 81 -17.47 16.08 10.63
CA GLY A 81 -18.55 17.01 10.31
C GLY A 81 -19.74 16.95 11.27
N ASP A 82 -20.96 16.85 10.73
CA ASP A 82 -22.22 16.86 11.48
C ASP A 82 -22.47 15.50 12.18
N PRO A 83 -23.13 15.47 13.37
CA PRO A 83 -23.49 14.22 14.05
C PRO A 83 -24.19 13.19 13.16
N GLU A 84 -25.06 13.60 12.23
CA GLU A 84 -25.72 12.66 11.31
C GLU A 84 -24.71 12.02 10.34
N MET A 85 -23.71 12.77 9.87
CA MET A 85 -22.67 12.27 8.99
C MET A 85 -21.74 11.28 9.70
N ALA A 86 -21.42 11.53 10.97
CA ALA A 86 -20.60 10.63 11.79
C ALA A 86 -21.32 9.29 12.05
N GLU A 87 -22.64 9.31 12.28
CA GLU A 87 -23.44 8.09 12.46
C GLU A 87 -23.48 7.23 11.18
N ILE A 88 -23.71 7.86 10.02
CA ILE A 88 -23.66 7.16 8.73
C ILE A 88 -22.26 6.58 8.48
N ALA A 89 -21.20 7.36 8.70
CA ALA A 89 -19.82 6.89 8.54
C ALA A 89 -19.51 5.69 9.45
N ALA A 90 -19.99 5.68 10.69
CA ALA A 90 -19.84 4.56 11.62
C ALA A 90 -20.49 3.26 11.08
N SER A 91 -21.69 3.37 10.50
CA SER A 91 -22.37 2.21 9.89
C SER A 91 -21.60 1.65 8.68
N VAL A 92 -21.04 2.52 7.83
CA VAL A 92 -20.23 2.13 6.67
C VAL A 92 -18.92 1.47 7.12
N ARG A 93 -18.24 2.03 8.12
CA ARG A 93 -17.03 1.45 8.73
C ARG A 93 -17.32 0.04 9.25
N ALA A 94 -18.43 -0.15 9.98
CA ALA A 94 -18.80 -1.46 10.51
C ALA A 94 -19.03 -2.49 9.38
N GLY A 95 -19.72 -2.10 8.32
CA GLY A 95 -19.95 -2.94 7.14
C GLY A 95 -18.64 -3.30 6.41
N ALA A 96 -17.78 -2.32 6.16
CA ALA A 96 -16.47 -2.53 5.52
C ALA A 96 -15.59 -3.49 6.34
N MET A 97 -15.58 -3.35 7.66
CA MET A 97 -14.82 -4.25 8.55
C MET A 97 -15.42 -5.65 8.62
N ALA A 98 -16.72 -5.82 8.43
CA ALA A 98 -17.34 -7.15 8.30
C ALA A 98 -16.94 -7.82 6.97
N TYR A 99 -16.97 -7.06 5.88
CA TYR A 99 -16.54 -7.53 4.56
C TYR A 99 -15.08 -7.95 4.54
N LEU A 100 -14.18 -7.11 5.08
CA LEU A 100 -12.75 -7.43 5.19
C LEU A 100 -12.49 -8.74 5.92
N ARG A 101 -13.15 -8.97 7.05
CA ARG A 101 -12.98 -10.20 7.83
C ARG A 101 -13.35 -11.42 7.01
N GLN A 102 -14.42 -11.35 6.22
CA GLN A 102 -14.83 -12.44 5.35
C GLN A 102 -13.86 -12.65 4.17
N GLN A 103 -13.40 -11.57 3.53
CA GLN A 103 -12.41 -11.65 2.47
C GLN A 103 -11.10 -12.25 2.97
N TYR A 104 -10.59 -11.75 4.10
CA TYR A 104 -9.33 -12.22 4.69
C TYR A 104 -9.42 -13.67 5.11
N LYS A 105 -10.58 -14.12 5.59
CA LYS A 105 -10.80 -15.54 5.88
C LYS A 105 -10.62 -16.41 4.63
N MET A 106 -11.26 -16.05 3.52
CA MET A 106 -11.15 -16.81 2.27
C MET A 106 -9.73 -16.76 1.69
N VAL A 107 -9.11 -15.58 1.69
CA VAL A 107 -7.73 -15.40 1.24
C VAL A 107 -6.77 -16.20 2.10
N ALA A 108 -6.95 -16.24 3.42
CA ALA A 108 -6.10 -17.01 4.33
C ALA A 108 -6.18 -18.52 4.05
N VAL A 109 -7.37 -19.06 3.74
CA VAL A 109 -7.51 -20.47 3.33
C VAL A 109 -6.76 -20.74 2.04
N PHE A 110 -6.93 -19.88 1.03
CA PHE A 110 -6.19 -19.99 -0.23
C PHE A 110 -4.67 -19.91 0.00
N PHE A 111 -4.21 -18.97 0.83
CA PHE A 111 -2.81 -18.79 1.17
C PHE A 111 -2.21 -20.03 1.85
N ALA A 112 -2.97 -20.65 2.76
CA ALA A 112 -2.54 -21.87 3.44
C ALA A 112 -2.40 -23.05 2.45
N VAL A 113 -3.36 -23.23 1.55
CA VAL A 113 -3.30 -24.28 0.52
C VAL A 113 -2.12 -24.05 -0.42
N ALA A 114 -1.95 -22.82 -0.93
CA ALA A 114 -0.83 -22.46 -1.78
C ALA A 114 0.52 -22.68 -1.08
N PHE A 115 0.64 -22.32 0.20
CA PHE A 115 1.84 -22.55 1.00
C PHE A 115 2.18 -24.05 1.14
N VAL A 116 1.18 -24.90 1.39
CA VAL A 116 1.39 -26.36 1.46
C VAL A 116 1.86 -26.91 0.11
N ILE A 117 1.28 -26.47 -1.00
CA ILE A 117 1.70 -26.88 -2.36
C ILE A 117 3.15 -26.46 -2.60
N LEU A 118 3.52 -25.22 -2.27
CA LEU A 118 4.89 -24.73 -2.41
C LEU A 118 5.87 -25.50 -1.53
N MET A 119 5.47 -25.88 -0.31
CA MET A 119 6.27 -26.73 0.58
C MET A 119 6.50 -28.12 -0.02
N VAL A 120 5.46 -28.79 -0.51
CA VAL A 120 5.60 -30.12 -1.15
C VAL A 120 6.49 -30.03 -2.38
N MET A 121 6.36 -28.98 -3.19
CA MET A 121 7.19 -28.81 -4.39
C MET A 121 8.66 -28.50 -4.06
N ALA A 122 8.93 -27.69 -3.04
CA ALA A 122 10.29 -27.35 -2.62
C ALA A 122 11.02 -28.52 -1.95
N PHE A 123 10.34 -29.31 -1.12
CA PHE A 123 10.95 -30.40 -0.34
C PHE A 123 10.83 -31.78 -0.98
N GLY A 124 9.71 -32.07 -1.66
CA GLY A 124 9.43 -33.38 -2.26
C GLY A 124 10.07 -33.61 -3.62
N LEU A 125 10.04 -32.60 -4.50
CA LEU A 125 10.51 -32.72 -5.89
C LEU A 125 11.89 -32.08 -6.12
N ARG A 126 12.45 -31.37 -5.12
CA ARG A 126 13.71 -30.59 -5.21
C ARG A 126 13.81 -29.64 -6.43
N ALA A 127 12.69 -29.32 -7.05
CA ALA A 127 12.64 -28.47 -8.24
C ALA A 127 12.76 -26.96 -7.92
N GLN A 128 12.68 -26.57 -6.64
CA GLN A 128 12.67 -25.16 -6.21
C GLN A 128 13.46 -24.93 -4.92
N SER A 129 14.03 -23.73 -4.78
CA SER A 129 14.74 -23.30 -3.57
C SER A 129 13.85 -23.40 -2.33
N ARG A 130 14.42 -23.91 -1.24
CA ARG A 130 13.77 -24.03 0.07
C ARG A 130 13.31 -22.68 0.64
N LEU A 131 13.83 -21.58 0.11
CA LEU A 131 13.49 -20.21 0.53
C LEU A 131 12.15 -19.72 -0.01
N VAL A 132 11.64 -20.28 -1.11
CA VAL A 132 10.45 -19.74 -1.79
C VAL A 132 9.18 -19.77 -0.91
N PRO A 133 8.87 -20.85 -0.17
CA PRO A 133 7.72 -20.85 0.72
C PRO A 133 7.80 -19.78 1.81
N PHE A 134 9.00 -19.49 2.32
CA PHE A 134 9.21 -18.47 3.36
C PHE A 134 9.10 -17.05 2.79
N ALA A 135 9.64 -16.82 1.59
CA ALA A 135 9.50 -15.56 0.88
C ALA A 135 8.03 -15.26 0.53
N PHE A 136 7.28 -16.27 0.07
CA PHE A 136 5.84 -16.18 -0.20
C PHE A 136 5.05 -15.81 1.06
N LEU A 137 5.34 -16.47 2.19
CA LEU A 137 4.65 -16.20 3.45
C LEU A 137 4.92 -14.77 3.95
N THR A 138 6.17 -14.33 3.88
CA THR A 138 6.56 -12.98 4.31
C THR A 138 5.94 -11.91 3.42
N GLY A 139 6.02 -12.08 2.09
CA GLY A 139 5.41 -11.15 1.13
C GLY A 139 3.89 -11.09 1.25
N GLY A 140 3.25 -12.24 1.40
CA GLY A 140 1.81 -12.34 1.64
C GLY A 140 1.35 -11.67 2.94
N PHE A 141 2.11 -11.85 4.01
CA PHE A 141 1.85 -11.22 5.29
C PHE A 141 1.89 -9.69 5.19
N PHE A 142 2.94 -9.13 4.58
CA PHE A 142 3.02 -7.68 4.38
C PHE A 142 1.95 -7.16 3.42
N SER A 143 1.57 -7.91 2.39
CA SER A 143 0.46 -7.56 1.48
C SER A 143 -0.87 -7.46 2.22
N GLY A 144 -1.21 -8.47 3.04
CA GLY A 144 -2.40 -8.45 3.88
C GLY A 144 -2.36 -7.34 4.93
N LEU A 145 -1.21 -7.06 5.54
CA LEU A 145 -1.10 -5.97 6.50
C LEU A 145 -1.38 -4.60 5.85
N CYS A 146 -0.80 -4.36 4.66
CA CYS A 146 -1.03 -3.14 3.89
C CYS A 146 -2.50 -2.98 3.48
N GLY A 147 -3.16 -4.05 3.03
CA GLY A 147 -4.58 -4.00 2.65
C GLY A 147 -5.50 -3.67 3.84
N TYR A 148 -5.23 -4.25 5.01
CA TYR A 148 -6.02 -4.01 6.21
C TYR A 148 -5.88 -2.57 6.71
N ILE A 149 -4.64 -2.05 6.77
CA ILE A 149 -4.37 -0.66 7.18
C ILE A 149 -4.96 0.33 6.18
N GLY A 150 -4.86 0.04 4.87
CA GLY A 150 -5.41 0.89 3.81
C GLY A 150 -6.92 1.05 3.94
N MET A 151 -7.67 -0.04 4.09
CA MET A 151 -9.12 0.03 4.19
C MET A 151 -9.59 0.67 5.50
N ARG A 152 -8.88 0.44 6.62
CA ARG A 152 -9.15 1.19 7.86
C ARG A 152 -8.92 2.69 7.69
N THR A 153 -7.89 3.09 6.95
CA THR A 153 -7.64 4.51 6.71
C THR A 153 -8.73 5.12 5.84
N ALA A 154 -9.10 4.46 4.73
CA ALA A 154 -10.13 4.94 3.82
C ALA A 154 -11.52 5.09 4.46
N THR A 155 -11.80 4.31 5.50
CA THR A 155 -13.10 4.33 6.17
C THR A 155 -13.14 5.26 7.38
N ASN A 156 -12.00 5.59 8.00
CA ASN A 156 -11.92 6.54 9.12
C ASN A 156 -11.65 7.99 8.67
N ALA A 157 -11.24 8.19 7.42
CA ALA A 157 -11.03 9.50 6.82
C ALA A 157 -12.34 10.12 6.33
#